data_AF-A0A2S4VSW5-F1
#
_entry.id   AF-A0A2S4VSW5-F1
#
_cell.length_a   1.000
_cell.length_b   1.000
_cell.length_c   1.000
_cell.angle_alpha   90.00
_cell.angle_beta   90.00
_cell.angle_gamma   90.00
#
_symmetry.space_group_name_H-M   'P 1'
#
loop_
_entity.id
_entity.type
_entity.pdbx_description
1 polymer ?
#
loop_
_entity_poly.entity_id
_entity_poly.type
_entity_poly.pdbx_seq_one_letter_code
_entity_poly.pdbx_strand_id
1 'polypeptide(L)'
;MSPSPAEVDRPSIRFVHPEPFKPSKHQQQFKRFNMLLPSITRQSACIAKRTVVPAALRGNSRFLSVSRVVQGDDHHDARPPIIQGPGAKPGTVPTDLEQATGIERYEILARMEGHDPFDRKPLAVNHMGTLDNPVKVFSLERTRIVGCTGFPVDSHDTLFMKVSSARPRRCTECGCAYIVDFQGDPNEPGNEEPKLSVLHEHPGEKPRLKWGWGDMPTHDGGNQR
;
A
#
# COMPACT_ATOMS: atom_id res chain seq x y z
N MET A 1 -25.20 -13.60 58.29
CA MET A 1 -25.28 -12.27 57.65
C MET A 1 -24.00 -12.06 56.88
N SER A 2 -24.04 -12.36 55.59
CA SER A 2 -22.97 -12.19 54.62
C SER A 2 -23.46 -11.19 53.57
N PRO A 3 -22.75 -10.09 53.27
CA PRO A 3 -23.22 -9.15 52.26
C PRO A 3 -22.87 -9.65 50.86
N SER A 4 -23.85 -9.59 49.96
CA SER A 4 -23.70 -9.77 48.51
C SER A 4 -22.87 -8.63 47.90
N PRO A 5 -22.03 -8.88 46.88
CA PRO A 5 -21.34 -7.80 46.19
C PRO A 5 -22.31 -7.01 45.31
N ALA A 6 -22.20 -5.69 45.42
CA ALA A 6 -23.00 -4.70 44.71
C ALA A 6 -22.76 -4.74 43.19
N GLU A 7 -23.87 -4.66 42.47
CA GLU A 7 -23.99 -4.55 41.02
C GLU A 7 -23.51 -3.15 40.59
N VAL A 8 -22.44 -3.08 39.79
CA VAL A 8 -21.87 -1.84 39.29
C VAL A 8 -22.56 -1.49 37.97
N ASP A 9 -23.41 -0.46 38.01
CA ASP A 9 -24.05 0.16 36.84
C ASP A 9 -23.02 0.57 35.78
N ARG A 10 -23.07 -0.07 34.60
CA ARG A 10 -22.35 0.38 33.40
C ARG A 10 -23.22 1.37 32.63
N PRO A 11 -22.79 2.61 32.38
CA PRO A 11 -23.55 3.53 31.54
C PRO A 11 -23.54 3.05 30.08
N SER A 12 -24.74 2.85 29.51
CA SER A 12 -24.92 2.48 28.11
C SER A 12 -24.46 3.62 27.19
N ILE A 13 -23.35 3.43 26.47
CA ILE A 13 -22.91 4.34 25.42
C ILE A 13 -23.84 4.16 24.22
N ARG A 14 -24.75 5.12 24.01
CA ARG A 14 -25.56 5.20 22.80
C ARG A 14 -24.69 5.67 21.64
N PHE A 15 -24.46 4.80 20.67
CA PHE A 15 -23.85 5.17 19.39
C PHE A 15 -24.81 6.08 18.61
N VAL A 16 -24.39 7.33 18.37
CA VAL A 16 -25.07 8.25 17.46
C VAL A 16 -24.47 8.04 16.07
N HIS A 17 -25.31 7.61 15.11
CA HIS A 17 -24.92 7.51 13.71
C HIS A 17 -24.84 8.93 13.08
N PRO A 18 -23.83 9.24 12.25
CA PRO A 18 -23.79 10.49 11.50
C PRO A 18 -24.73 10.43 10.28
N GLU A 19 -25.62 11.43 10.17
CA GLU A 19 -26.50 11.68 9.03
C GLU A 19 -25.71 12.13 7.77
N PRO A 20 -26.17 11.80 6.55
CA PRO A 20 -25.49 12.14 5.31
C PRO A 20 -25.60 13.63 4.93
N PHE A 21 -24.48 14.22 4.54
CA PHE A 21 -24.33 15.62 4.12
C PHE A 21 -25.07 15.91 2.81
N LYS A 22 -26.07 16.80 2.83
CA LYS A 22 -26.79 17.27 1.61
C LYS A 22 -26.14 18.54 1.06
N PRO A 23 -25.81 18.61 -0.25
CA PRO A 23 -25.23 19.80 -0.85
C PRO A 23 -26.25 20.95 -0.98
N SER A 24 -25.76 22.18 -0.79
CA SER A 24 -26.58 23.40 -0.76
C SER A 24 -26.95 23.91 -2.15
N LYS A 25 -28.09 24.61 -2.22
CA LYS A 25 -28.81 25.06 -3.43
C LYS A 25 -28.13 26.17 -4.26
N HIS A 26 -26.82 26.37 -4.16
CA HIS A 26 -26.14 27.53 -4.77
C HIS A 26 -25.36 27.23 -6.07
N GLN A 27 -25.75 26.17 -6.80
CA GLN A 27 -25.12 25.82 -8.08
C GLN A 27 -26.14 25.57 -9.20
N GLN A 28 -27.27 26.29 -9.17
CA GLN A 28 -28.24 26.36 -10.26
C GLN A 28 -28.48 27.81 -10.66
N GLN A 29 -27.47 28.48 -11.19
CA GLN A 29 -27.64 29.68 -11.99
C GLN A 29 -26.31 30.04 -12.61
N PHE A 30 -26.04 29.54 -13.81
CA PHE A 30 -25.63 30.40 -14.91
C PHE A 30 -26.10 29.76 -16.21
N LYS A 31 -27.20 30.33 -16.67
CA LYS A 31 -27.96 29.96 -17.85
C LYS A 31 -27.12 30.28 -19.09
N ARG A 32 -27.24 29.38 -20.07
CA ARG A 32 -27.31 29.66 -21.50
C ARG A 32 -27.49 31.15 -21.81
N PHE A 33 -26.51 31.75 -22.48
CA PHE A 33 -26.73 32.91 -23.34
C PHE A 33 -25.94 32.72 -24.63
N ASN A 34 -26.69 32.47 -25.69
CA ASN A 34 -26.27 32.45 -27.08
C ASN A 34 -26.50 33.87 -27.62
N MET A 35 -25.50 34.53 -28.20
CA MET A 35 -25.77 35.66 -29.08
C MET A 35 -24.68 35.84 -30.13
N LEU A 36 -25.17 36.10 -31.34
CA LEU A 36 -24.53 36.14 -32.64
C LEU A 36 -23.77 37.46 -32.93
N LEU A 37 -22.71 37.32 -33.74
CA LEU A 37 -22.18 38.25 -34.79
C LEU A 37 -21.45 39.55 -34.34
N PRO A 38 -20.60 40.18 -35.20
CA PRO A 38 -20.42 39.99 -36.64
C PRO A 38 -18.98 39.78 -37.16
N SER A 39 -18.94 39.29 -38.39
CA SER A 39 -17.82 39.21 -39.33
C SER A 39 -17.23 40.58 -39.71
N ILE A 40 -15.91 40.73 -39.58
CA ILE A 40 -15.16 41.82 -40.20
C ILE A 40 -14.19 41.23 -41.22
N THR A 41 -14.49 41.48 -42.49
CA THR A 41 -13.60 41.32 -43.63
C THR A 41 -12.65 42.52 -43.71
N ARG A 42 -11.34 42.27 -43.83
CA ARG A 42 -10.42 43.27 -44.39
C ARG A 42 -9.46 42.60 -45.35
N GLN A 43 -9.49 43.12 -46.57
CA GLN A 43 -8.78 42.65 -47.75
C GLN A 43 -7.29 43.00 -47.70
N SER A 44 -6.57 42.25 -48.52
CA SER A 44 -5.13 42.12 -48.73
C SER A 44 -4.37 43.41 -49.02
N ALA A 45 -3.11 43.44 -48.59
CA ALA A 45 -2.03 44.11 -49.31
C ALA A 45 -0.75 43.28 -49.18
N CYS A 46 -0.27 42.75 -50.29
CA CYS A 46 1.02 42.09 -50.43
C CYS A 46 2.10 43.16 -50.68
N ILE A 47 3.10 43.24 -49.79
CA ILE A 47 4.33 43.99 -50.05
C ILE A 47 5.45 42.97 -50.31
N ALA A 48 6.03 43.10 -51.48
CA ALA A 48 7.09 42.23 -51.99
C ALA A 48 8.43 42.47 -51.27
N LYS A 49 8.97 41.35 -50.78
CA LYS A 49 10.38 40.91 -50.73
C LYS A 49 11.46 42.00 -50.73
N ARG A 50 12.16 42.10 -49.59
CA ARG A 50 13.57 42.49 -49.55
C ARG A 50 14.34 41.39 -48.80
N THR A 51 15.15 40.64 -49.54
CA THR A 51 16.04 39.60 -49.02
C THR A 51 17.22 40.24 -48.30
N VAL A 52 17.31 40.02 -46.99
CA VAL A 52 18.55 40.20 -46.23
C VAL A 52 18.93 38.83 -45.73
N VAL A 53 20.08 38.33 -46.18
CA VAL A 53 20.67 37.07 -45.72
C VAL A 53 21.46 37.39 -44.45
N PRO A 54 21.06 36.91 -43.25
CA PRO A 54 21.97 36.90 -42.12
C PRO A 54 22.87 35.67 -42.24
N ALA A 55 24.18 35.93 -42.23
CA ALA A 55 25.21 34.90 -42.18
C ALA A 55 25.00 34.01 -40.95
N ALA A 56 25.10 32.70 -41.16
CA ALA A 56 24.90 31.68 -40.15
C ALA A 56 26.02 31.70 -39.10
N LEU A 57 25.69 32.05 -37.86
CA LEU A 57 26.38 31.49 -36.69
C LEU A 57 25.55 30.31 -36.20
N ARG A 58 26.00 29.10 -36.53
CA ARG A 58 25.46 27.84 -36.00
C ARG A 58 25.87 27.70 -34.53
N GLY A 59 25.21 28.45 -33.65
CA GLY A 59 25.14 28.14 -32.23
C GLY A 59 24.03 27.13 -32.03
N ASN A 60 24.35 25.91 -31.62
CA ASN A 60 23.35 24.91 -31.24
C ASN A 60 22.60 25.36 -29.97
N SER A 61 21.59 26.21 -30.11
CA SER A 61 20.58 26.38 -29.06
C SER A 61 19.74 25.11 -29.02
N ARG A 62 20.15 24.17 -28.17
CA ARG A 62 19.29 23.05 -27.79
C ARG A 62 18.12 23.64 -27.02
N PHE A 63 17.02 23.93 -27.72
CA PHE A 63 15.75 24.17 -27.09
C PHE A 63 15.37 22.88 -26.35
N LEU A 64 15.48 22.91 -25.02
CA LEU A 64 14.96 21.84 -24.18
C LEU A 64 13.44 21.86 -24.34
N SER A 65 12.93 20.94 -25.16
CA SER A 65 11.52 20.68 -25.31
C SER A 65 10.95 20.30 -23.95
N VAL A 66 10.18 21.19 -23.32
CA VAL A 66 9.33 20.82 -22.19
C VAL A 66 8.29 19.84 -22.72
N SER A 67 8.35 18.58 -22.25
CA SER A 67 7.38 17.55 -22.59
C SER A 67 5.97 18.04 -22.31
N ARG A 68 5.11 17.97 -23.32
CA ARG A 68 3.67 18.22 -23.22
C ARG A 68 3.10 17.32 -22.12
N VAL A 69 2.33 17.88 -21.19
CA VAL A 69 1.47 17.11 -20.29
C VAL A 69 0.47 16.37 -21.18
N VAL A 70 0.69 15.08 -21.37
CA VAL A 70 -0.32 14.20 -21.97
C VAL A 70 -1.38 14.03 -20.88
N GLN A 71 -2.48 14.78 -20.99
CA GLN A 71 -3.73 14.36 -20.38
C GLN A 71 -4.08 13.03 -21.04
N GLY A 72 -3.87 11.94 -20.29
CA GLY A 72 -4.12 10.60 -20.79
C GLY A 72 -5.57 10.45 -21.21
N ASP A 73 -5.76 9.89 -22.40
CA ASP A 73 -7.05 9.54 -22.96
C ASP A 73 -7.70 8.48 -22.04
N ASP A 74 -8.99 8.64 -21.73
CA ASP A 74 -9.79 7.90 -20.73
C ASP A 74 -10.04 6.40 -21.07
N HIS A 75 -9.08 5.68 -21.65
CA HIS A 75 -9.25 4.30 -22.13
C HIS A 75 -8.32 3.25 -21.50
N HIS A 76 -7.75 3.51 -20.33
CA HIS A 76 -7.06 2.47 -19.55
C HIS A 76 -7.40 2.56 -18.05
N ASP A 77 -8.32 1.71 -17.59
CA ASP A 77 -8.65 1.44 -16.18
C ASP A 77 -7.47 0.89 -15.33
N ALA A 78 -6.23 0.97 -15.83
CA ALA A 78 -5.05 0.33 -15.24
C ALA A 78 -3.82 1.24 -15.13
N ARG A 79 -3.95 2.55 -15.38
CA ARG A 79 -2.83 3.47 -15.15
C ARG A 79 -2.91 4.04 -13.73
N PRO A 80 -1.85 3.92 -12.91
CA PRO A 80 -1.83 4.56 -11.60
C PRO A 80 -2.06 6.07 -11.77
N PRO A 81 -2.84 6.70 -10.86
CA PRO A 81 -3.18 8.10 -10.97
C PRO A 81 -1.91 8.95 -10.99
N ILE A 82 -1.92 9.96 -11.86
CA ILE A 82 -0.80 10.89 -11.98
C ILE A 82 -0.88 11.86 -10.79
N ILE A 83 -0.13 11.58 -9.73
CA ILE A 83 -0.04 12.42 -8.54
C ILE A 83 0.99 13.54 -8.80
N GLN A 84 0.52 14.69 -9.28
CA GLN A 84 1.36 15.86 -9.62
C GLN A 84 0.90 17.13 -8.89
N GLY A 85 1.86 18.00 -8.58
CA GLY A 85 1.59 19.33 -8.02
C GLY A 85 1.13 20.34 -9.08
N PRO A 86 0.56 21.48 -8.66
CA PRO A 86 0.06 22.54 -9.57
C PRO A 86 1.18 23.30 -10.30
N GLY A 87 2.45 23.11 -9.92
CA GLY A 87 3.58 23.87 -10.43
C GLY A 87 3.69 25.28 -9.85
N ALA A 88 4.90 25.84 -9.84
CA ALA A 88 5.16 27.17 -9.32
C ALA A 88 4.94 28.27 -10.36
N LYS A 89 4.68 29.49 -9.89
CA LYS A 89 4.58 30.68 -10.75
C LYS A 89 5.95 31.05 -11.34
N PRO A 90 6.00 31.68 -12.54
CA PRO A 90 7.27 32.14 -13.09
C PRO A 90 7.96 33.15 -12.16
N GLY A 91 9.25 32.96 -11.91
CA GLY A 91 10.07 33.88 -11.11
C GLY A 91 10.04 33.66 -9.59
N THR A 92 9.30 32.67 -9.07
CA THR A 92 9.42 32.23 -7.67
C THR A 92 10.20 30.92 -7.55
N VAL A 93 10.84 30.72 -6.41
CA VAL A 93 11.36 29.39 -6.04
C VAL A 93 10.16 28.52 -5.66
N PRO A 94 10.01 27.34 -6.27
CA PRO A 94 8.93 26.41 -5.97
C PRO A 94 9.06 25.84 -4.57
N THR A 95 7.93 25.52 -3.96
CA THR A 95 7.89 24.71 -2.74
C THR A 95 7.86 23.22 -3.07
N ASP A 96 8.27 22.36 -2.13
CA ASP A 96 8.27 20.90 -2.31
C ASP A 96 6.86 20.38 -2.67
N LEU A 97 5.81 21.01 -2.16
CA LEU A 97 4.42 20.67 -2.52
C LEU A 97 4.07 20.99 -3.98
N GLU A 98 4.67 22.00 -4.58
CA GLU A 98 4.36 22.39 -5.96
C GLU A 98 5.13 21.56 -6.98
N GLN A 99 6.32 21.07 -6.61
CA GLN A 99 7.21 20.31 -7.48
C GLN A 99 7.24 18.80 -7.23
N ALA A 100 6.87 18.31 -6.04
CA ALA A 100 6.86 16.88 -5.76
C ALA A 100 5.90 16.14 -6.71
N THR A 101 6.33 14.96 -7.15
CA THR A 101 5.54 14.10 -8.03
C THR A 101 5.57 12.65 -7.55
N GLY A 102 4.52 11.89 -7.86
CA GLY A 102 4.43 10.47 -7.55
C GLY A 102 4.45 10.18 -6.04
N ILE A 103 5.36 9.28 -5.63
CA ILE A 103 5.46 8.77 -4.26
C ILE A 103 5.91 9.85 -3.27
N GLU A 104 6.82 10.74 -3.69
CA GLU A 104 7.28 11.86 -2.84
C GLU A 104 6.10 12.74 -2.44
N ARG A 105 5.25 13.11 -3.41
CA ARG A 105 4.06 13.91 -3.15
C ARG A 105 3.07 13.18 -2.26
N TYR A 106 2.87 11.87 -2.46
CA TYR A 106 2.01 11.06 -1.60
C TYR A 106 2.50 11.03 -0.15
N GLU A 107 3.81 10.88 0.07
CA GLU A 107 4.40 10.92 1.41
C GLU A 107 4.22 12.29 2.07
N ILE A 108 4.46 13.38 1.34
CA ILE A 108 4.31 14.73 1.88
C ILE A 108 2.85 15.01 2.24
N LEU A 109 1.90 14.67 1.36
CA LEU A 109 0.46 14.88 1.62
C LEU A 109 -0.03 14.07 2.81
N ALA A 110 0.32 12.78 2.89
CA ALA A 110 -0.05 11.92 4.01
C ALA A 110 0.53 12.44 5.34
N ARG A 111 1.80 12.89 5.32
CA ARG A 111 2.44 13.49 6.50
C ARG A 111 1.77 14.80 6.94
N MET A 112 1.30 15.62 5.99
CA MET A 112 0.52 16.83 6.31
C MET A 112 -0.83 16.51 6.97
N GLU A 113 -1.45 15.40 6.58
CA GLU A 113 -2.67 14.87 7.22
C GLU A 113 -2.38 14.19 8.58
N GLY A 114 -1.11 14.00 8.93
CA GLY A 114 -0.69 13.35 10.17
C GLY A 114 -0.66 11.81 10.10
N HIS A 115 -0.68 11.24 8.89
CA HIS A 115 -0.61 9.80 8.65
C HIS A 115 0.73 9.39 8.01
N ASP A 116 1.30 8.26 8.44
CA ASP A 116 2.49 7.68 7.81
C ASP A 116 2.07 6.58 6.82
N PRO A 117 2.24 6.78 5.51
CA PRO A 117 1.78 5.82 4.51
C PRO A 117 2.60 4.54 4.43
N PHE A 118 3.83 4.52 4.98
CA PHE A 118 4.77 3.41 4.82
C PHE A 118 5.02 2.58 6.08
N ASP A 119 4.23 2.77 7.13
CA ASP A 119 4.31 2.04 8.41
C ASP A 119 5.75 1.75 8.86
N ARG A 120 6.48 2.79 9.29
CA ARG A 120 7.87 2.66 9.75
C ARG A 120 8.01 2.11 11.17
N LYS A 121 6.92 1.65 11.78
CA LYS A 121 6.91 1.20 13.17
C LYS A 121 7.45 -0.24 13.29
N PRO A 122 8.13 -0.57 14.39
CA PRO A 122 8.48 -1.96 14.66
C PRO A 122 7.22 -2.79 14.91
N LEU A 123 7.34 -4.12 14.76
CA LEU A 123 6.25 -5.03 15.07
C LEU A 123 5.88 -4.92 16.56
N ALA A 124 4.65 -4.53 16.85
CA ALA A 124 4.14 -4.47 18.22
C ALA A 124 3.71 -5.87 18.69
N VAL A 125 4.46 -6.45 19.62
CA VAL A 125 4.16 -7.75 20.22
C VAL A 125 3.62 -7.53 21.63
N ASN A 126 2.29 -7.59 21.80
CA ASN A 126 1.62 -7.35 23.09
C ASN A 126 1.53 -8.62 23.96
N HIS A 127 1.55 -9.79 23.33
CA HIS A 127 1.38 -11.08 23.98
C HIS A 127 2.30 -12.13 23.36
N MET A 128 2.54 -13.21 24.10
CA MET A 128 3.26 -14.37 23.57
C MET A 128 2.40 -15.09 22.53
N GLY A 129 2.88 -15.19 21.29
CA GLY A 129 2.14 -15.86 20.22
C GLY A 129 2.07 -17.36 20.44
N THR A 130 0.87 -17.91 20.69
CA THR A 130 0.62 -19.36 20.72
C THR A 130 0.07 -19.83 19.37
N LEU A 131 -0.09 -21.14 19.14
CA LEU A 131 -0.72 -21.62 17.90
C LEU A 131 -2.20 -21.23 17.83
N ASP A 132 -2.88 -21.19 18.97
CA ASP A 132 -4.29 -20.82 19.06
C ASP A 132 -4.48 -19.31 18.94
N ASN A 133 -3.53 -18.53 19.46
CA ASN A 133 -3.54 -17.06 19.39
C ASN A 133 -2.18 -16.52 18.89
N PRO A 134 -1.89 -16.66 17.59
CA PRO A 134 -0.63 -16.19 17.00
C PRO A 134 -0.59 -14.66 16.93
N VAL A 135 0.62 -14.10 16.87
CA VAL A 135 0.82 -12.67 16.59
C VAL A 135 0.51 -12.41 15.12
N LYS A 136 -0.49 -11.55 14.87
CA LYS A 136 -0.89 -11.16 13.52
C LYS A 136 0.02 -10.07 13.00
N VAL A 137 0.54 -10.27 11.79
CA VAL A 137 1.43 -9.34 11.11
C VAL A 137 0.73 -8.85 9.85
N PHE A 138 0.41 -7.56 9.81
CA PHE A 138 -0.18 -6.93 8.62
C PHE A 138 0.69 -7.16 7.38
N SER A 139 0.11 -7.43 6.22
CA SER A 139 0.83 -7.47 4.95
C SER A 139 -0.12 -7.27 3.79
N LEU A 140 0.34 -6.58 2.75
CA LEU A 140 -0.35 -6.51 1.46
C LEU A 140 -0.11 -7.76 0.61
N GLU A 141 0.95 -8.52 0.91
CA GLU A 141 1.23 -9.81 0.28
C GLU A 141 0.94 -10.96 1.24
N ARG A 142 0.64 -12.16 0.71
CA ARG A 142 0.37 -13.35 1.54
C ARG A 142 1.58 -13.89 2.29
N THR A 143 2.78 -13.38 2.01
CA THR A 143 3.99 -13.72 2.75
C THR A 143 4.75 -12.47 3.15
N ARG A 144 5.28 -12.45 4.39
CA ARG A 144 6.09 -11.33 4.90
C ARG A 144 7.28 -11.87 5.69
N ILE A 145 8.42 -11.19 5.58
CA ILE A 145 9.59 -11.48 6.41
C ILE A 145 9.40 -10.78 7.76
N VAL A 146 9.54 -11.53 8.84
CA VAL A 146 9.41 -11.04 10.22
C VAL A 146 10.73 -11.27 10.94
N GLY A 147 11.23 -10.24 11.62
CA GLY A 147 12.35 -10.33 12.55
C GLY A 147 11.84 -10.50 13.97
N CYS A 148 12.11 -11.64 14.60
CA CYS A 148 11.75 -11.91 15.99
C CYS A 148 12.95 -11.60 16.89
N THR A 149 12.77 -10.71 17.87
CA THR A 149 13.77 -10.38 18.92
C THR A 149 13.46 -11.07 20.26
N GLY A 150 12.43 -11.92 20.31
CA GLY A 150 12.00 -12.61 21.52
C GLY A 150 10.80 -11.98 22.24
N PHE A 151 10.31 -12.69 23.26
CA PHE A 151 9.24 -12.25 24.15
C PHE A 151 9.60 -12.67 25.60
N PRO A 152 9.91 -11.74 26.52
CA PRO A 152 9.88 -10.27 26.39
C PRO A 152 10.85 -9.74 25.32
N VAL A 153 10.66 -8.50 24.88
CA VAL A 153 11.44 -7.88 23.78
C VAL A 153 12.94 -7.99 24.08
N ASP A 154 13.73 -8.36 23.07
CA ASP A 154 15.19 -8.47 23.11
C ASP A 154 15.70 -9.63 24.00
N SER A 155 14.95 -10.72 24.09
CA SER A 155 15.37 -11.91 24.84
C SER A 155 16.34 -12.82 24.08
N HIS A 156 16.46 -12.67 22.76
CA HIS A 156 17.40 -13.42 21.93
C HIS A 156 17.74 -12.61 20.66
N ASP A 157 18.81 -13.02 19.95
CA ASP A 157 19.23 -12.38 18.70
C ASP A 157 18.12 -12.34 17.65
N THR A 158 18.13 -11.32 16.79
CA THR A 158 17.07 -11.17 15.77
C THR A 158 17.09 -12.33 14.78
N LEU A 159 16.02 -13.12 14.80
CA LEU A 159 15.82 -14.21 13.85
C LEU A 159 14.82 -13.81 12.77
N PHE A 160 15.29 -13.83 11.52
CA PHE A 160 14.47 -13.54 10.36
C PHE A 160 13.80 -14.80 9.84
N MET A 161 12.49 -14.71 9.62
CA MET A 161 11.72 -15.84 9.11
C MET A 161 10.66 -15.38 8.10
N LYS A 162 10.45 -16.19 7.06
CA LYS A 162 9.34 -15.99 6.12
C LYS A 162 8.05 -16.57 6.70
N VAL A 163 7.11 -15.70 7.02
CA VAL A 163 5.79 -16.04 7.55
C VAL A 163 4.78 -15.99 6.40
N SER A 164 3.82 -16.91 6.38
CA SER A 164 2.73 -16.94 5.39
C SER A 164 1.38 -16.76 6.08
N SER A 165 0.35 -16.43 5.30
CA SER A 165 -1.03 -16.36 5.78
C SER A 165 -1.66 -17.73 6.01
N ALA A 166 -1.15 -18.78 5.35
CA ALA A 166 -1.74 -20.12 5.39
C ALA A 166 -1.44 -20.91 6.68
N ARG A 167 -0.26 -20.73 7.27
CA ARG A 167 0.13 -21.46 8.48
C ARG A 167 0.96 -20.58 9.42
N PRO A 168 0.70 -20.62 10.74
CA PRO A 168 1.53 -19.92 11.68
C PRO A 168 2.94 -20.52 11.68
N ARG A 169 3.95 -19.65 11.71
CA ARG A 169 5.35 -20.04 11.86
C ARG A 169 5.82 -19.67 13.26
N ARG A 170 6.48 -20.62 13.92
CA ARG A 170 7.12 -20.40 15.22
C ARG A 170 8.57 -19.94 15.07
N CYS A 171 8.99 -19.05 15.95
CA CYS A 171 10.41 -18.78 16.21
C CYS A 171 11.09 -20.02 16.82
N THR A 172 12.34 -20.29 16.46
CA THR A 172 13.10 -21.43 17.00
C THR A 172 13.58 -21.22 18.43
N GLU A 173 13.78 -19.97 18.85
CA GLU A 173 14.31 -19.63 20.17
C GLU A 173 13.17 -19.38 21.18
N CYS A 174 12.36 -18.33 20.98
CA CYS A 174 11.28 -17.99 21.91
C CYS A 174 9.97 -18.78 21.72
N GLY A 175 9.84 -19.55 20.63
CA GLY A 175 8.64 -20.31 20.33
C GLY A 175 7.40 -19.47 19.92
N CYS A 176 7.51 -18.14 19.85
CA CYS A 176 6.39 -17.27 19.45
C CYS A 176 5.90 -17.59 18.04
N ALA A 177 4.59 -17.78 17.90
CA ALA A 177 3.93 -18.02 16.62
C ALA A 177 3.49 -16.71 15.96
N TYR A 178 3.80 -16.57 14.67
CA TYR A 178 3.41 -15.46 13.82
C TYR A 178 2.55 -15.94 12.65
N ILE A 179 1.54 -15.15 12.27
CA ILE A 179 0.73 -15.37 11.08
C ILE A 179 0.54 -14.05 10.33
N VAL A 180 0.51 -14.10 9.00
CA VAL A 180 0.24 -12.90 8.19
C VAL A 180 -1.27 -12.62 8.14
N ASP A 181 -1.65 -11.39 8.48
CA ASP A 181 -2.99 -10.83 8.22
C ASP A 181 -2.95 -10.14 6.85
N PHE A 182 -3.55 -10.79 5.86
CA PHE A 182 -3.51 -10.36 4.47
C PHE A 182 -4.61 -9.35 4.18
N GLN A 183 -4.23 -8.14 3.75
CA GLN A 183 -5.15 -7.06 3.39
C GLN A 183 -5.00 -6.58 1.92
N GLY A 184 -4.20 -7.26 1.11
CA GLY A 184 -4.03 -6.93 -0.31
C GLY A 184 -5.17 -7.43 -1.21
N ASP A 185 -5.09 -7.10 -2.50
CA ASP A 185 -6.01 -7.65 -3.50
C ASP A 185 -5.62 -9.11 -3.81
N PRO A 186 -6.54 -10.08 -3.66
CA PRO A 186 -6.26 -11.48 -3.95
C PRO A 186 -6.04 -11.78 -5.44
N ASN A 187 -6.48 -10.91 -6.36
CA ASN A 187 -6.39 -11.11 -7.81
C ASN A 187 -5.12 -10.52 -8.43
N GLU A 188 -4.30 -9.81 -7.64
CA GLU A 188 -3.03 -9.29 -8.13
C GLU A 188 -2.02 -10.41 -8.42
N PRO A 189 -1.29 -10.32 -9.55
CA PRO A 189 -0.26 -11.30 -9.87
C PRO A 189 0.82 -11.30 -8.78
N GLY A 190 1.06 -12.47 -8.17
CA GLY A 190 1.98 -12.62 -7.03
C GLY A 190 1.29 -12.84 -5.67
N ASN A 191 0.00 -12.51 -5.55
CA ASN A 191 -0.82 -12.77 -4.36
C ASN A 191 -1.57 -14.11 -4.43
N GLU A 192 -1.07 -15.05 -5.22
CA GLU A 192 -1.60 -16.41 -5.26
C GLU A 192 -1.51 -17.07 -3.89
N GLU A 193 -2.55 -17.85 -3.53
CA GLU A 193 -2.48 -18.61 -2.29
C GLU A 193 -1.26 -19.52 -2.32
N PRO A 194 -0.40 -19.47 -1.28
CA PRO A 194 0.73 -20.36 -1.21
C PRO A 194 0.17 -21.78 -1.21
N LYS A 195 0.31 -22.48 -2.34
CA LYS A 195 -0.03 -23.88 -2.46
C LYS A 195 0.77 -24.58 -1.38
N LEU A 196 0.11 -24.95 -0.29
CA LEU A 196 0.70 -25.80 0.72
C LEU A 196 1.05 -27.07 -0.05
N SER A 197 2.32 -27.21 -0.45
CA SER A 197 2.82 -28.47 -0.97
C SER A 197 2.87 -29.41 0.23
N VAL A 198 1.70 -29.89 0.65
CA VAL A 198 1.57 -31.25 1.10
C VAL A 198 2.18 -32.04 -0.06
N LEU A 199 3.41 -32.54 0.12
CA LEU A 199 3.92 -33.60 -0.75
C LEU A 199 2.79 -34.60 -0.87
N HIS A 200 2.29 -34.84 -2.09
CA HIS A 200 1.11 -35.66 -2.35
C HIS A 200 1.06 -36.85 -1.39
N GLU A 201 0.18 -36.78 -0.40
CA GLU A 201 -0.19 -37.95 0.38
C GLU A 201 -0.87 -38.89 -0.62
N HIS A 202 -0.32 -40.10 -0.69
CA HIS A 202 -0.83 -41.21 -1.50
C HIS A 202 -2.33 -41.36 -1.19
N PRO A 203 -3.21 -41.56 -2.20
CA PRO A 203 -4.64 -41.60 -1.96
C PRO A 203 -4.97 -42.75 -1.00
N GLY A 204 -5.33 -42.41 0.24
CA GLY A 204 -5.81 -43.35 1.26
C GLY A 204 -5.16 -43.28 2.64
N GLU A 205 -4.07 -42.53 2.83
CA GLU A 205 -3.43 -42.44 4.15
C GLU A 205 -3.84 -41.17 4.91
N LYS A 206 -4.25 -41.34 6.17
CA LYS A 206 -4.65 -40.24 7.06
C LYS A 206 -3.43 -39.37 7.33
N PRO A 207 -3.56 -38.04 7.42
CA PRO A 207 -2.40 -37.17 7.59
C PRO A 207 -1.67 -37.51 8.89
N ARG A 208 -0.47 -38.11 8.78
CA ARG A 208 0.38 -38.42 9.92
C ARG A 208 1.28 -37.22 10.18
N LEU A 209 1.00 -36.52 11.27
CA LEU A 209 1.90 -35.52 11.84
C LEU A 209 3.18 -36.22 12.32
N LYS A 210 4.22 -36.23 11.49
CA LYS A 210 5.54 -36.73 11.85
C LYS A 210 6.44 -35.55 12.24
N TRP A 211 6.70 -35.41 13.54
CA TRP A 211 7.75 -34.51 14.05
C TRP A 211 9.11 -35.10 13.67
N GLY A 212 9.96 -34.29 13.05
CA GLY A 212 11.28 -34.68 12.57
C GLY A 212 12.25 -34.97 13.70
N TRP A 213 12.28 -36.21 14.16
CA TRP A 213 13.48 -36.99 14.47
C TRP A 213 13.18 -38.38 13.90
N GLY A 214 14.15 -38.98 13.19
CA GLY A 214 13.93 -40.16 12.35
C GLY A 214 13.07 -41.24 13.01
N ASP A 215 12.21 -41.88 12.21
CA ASP A 215 11.58 -43.13 12.61
C ASP A 215 12.73 -44.09 12.94
N MET A 216 12.98 -44.34 14.21
CA MET A 216 13.76 -45.51 14.62
C MET A 216 12.82 -46.69 14.35
N PRO A 217 13.07 -47.53 13.32
CA PRO A 217 12.30 -48.74 13.17
C PRO A 217 12.48 -49.53 14.46
N THR A 218 11.37 -49.94 15.05
CA THR A 218 11.33 -50.98 16.07
C THR A 218 12.10 -52.17 15.52
N HIS A 219 13.36 -52.32 15.96
CA HIS A 219 14.13 -53.52 15.69
C HIS A 219 13.66 -54.56 16.70
N ASP A 220 12.91 -55.53 16.18
CA ASP A 220 12.54 -56.71 16.94
C ASP A 220 13.80 -57.52 17.28
N GLY A 221 14.02 -57.72 18.58
CA GLY A 221 14.74 -58.87 19.13
C GLY A 221 16.28 -58.87 19.08
N GLY A 222 16.89 -59.06 20.25
CA GLY A 222 18.21 -59.70 20.35
C GLY A 222 19.14 -59.14 21.41
N ASN A 223 19.07 -59.67 22.63
CA ASN A 223 20.18 -59.62 23.59
C ASN A 223 21.40 -60.33 23.01
N GLN A 224 22.49 -59.61 22.75
CA GLN A 224 23.84 -60.17 22.69
C GLN A 224 24.82 -59.22 23.39
N ARG A 225 25.21 -59.65 24.58
CA ARG A 225 26.46 -59.43 25.35
C ARG A 225 27.32 -58.20 25.03
#